data_AF-A0A5C5V1P9-F1
#
_entry.id   AF-A0A5C5V1P9-F1
#
_cell.length_a   1.000
_cell.length_b   1.000
_cell.length_c   1.000
_cell.angle_alpha   90.00
_cell.angle_beta   90.00
_cell.angle_gamma   90.00
#
_symmetry.space_group_name_H-M   'P 1'
#
loop_
_entity.id
_entity.type
_entity.pdbx_description
1 polymer ?
#
loop_
_entity_poly.entity_id
_entity_poly.type
_entity_poly.pdbx_seq_one_letter_code
_entity_poly.pdbx_strand_id
1 'polypeptide(L)' 'MTLDIPSQYEAILQDAVSSGAFADKKAALVHALMLLKAEQQSAPSKRSEDLAAKFRDWAVGHSAVNHHVDDSRESIY' A
#
# COMPACT_ATOMS: atom_id res chain seq x y z
N MET A 1 -28.24 -14.42 -3.74
CA MET A 1 -27.61 -13.11 -3.56
C MET A 1 -27.14 -12.65 -4.93
N THR A 2 -27.74 -11.59 -5.47
CA THR A 2 -27.40 -11.01 -6.78
C THR A 2 -26.61 -9.74 -6.54
N LEU A 3 -25.42 -9.63 -7.14
CA LEU A 3 -24.62 -8.42 -7.12
C LEU A 3 -24.83 -7.70 -8.46
N ASP A 4 -25.30 -6.46 -8.41
CA ASP A 4 -25.30 -5.59 -9.58
C ASP A 4 -23.88 -5.11 -9.84
N ILE A 5 -23.25 -5.69 -10.86
CA ILE A 5 -21.92 -5.32 -11.31
C ILE A 5 -22.09 -4.39 -12.52
N PRO A 6 -21.55 -3.16 -12.48
CA PRO A 6 -21.58 -2.28 -13.65
C PRO A 6 -20.94 -2.95 -14.87
N SER A 7 -21.53 -2.76 -16.05
CA SER A 7 -21.12 -3.43 -17.30
C SER A 7 -19.63 -3.26 -17.65
N GLN A 8 -19.02 -2.16 -17.22
CA GLN A 8 -17.60 -1.87 -17.38
C GLN A 8 -16.71 -2.91 -16.67
N TYR A 9 -17.11 -3.37 -15.49
CA TYR A 9 -16.37 -4.38 -14.73
C TYR A 9 -16.64 -5.79 -15.24
N GLU A 10 -17.79 -6.02 -15.87
CA GLU A 10 -18.08 -7.30 -16.50
C GLU A 10 -17.13 -7.58 -17.67
N ALA A 11 -16.78 -6.55 -18.45
CA ALA A 11 -15.79 -6.65 -19.51
C ALA A 11 -14.40 -7.04 -18.96
N ILE A 12 -14.00 -6.47 -17.82
CA ILE A 12 -12.72 -6.78 -17.16
C ILE A 12 -12.70 -8.22 -16.63
N LEU A 13 -13.81 -8.69 -16.04
CA LEU A 13 -13.91 -10.08 -15.59
C LEU A 13 -13.90 -11.05 -16.78
N GLN A 14 -14.54 -10.70 -17.88
CA GLN A 14 -14.53 -11.50 -19.10
C GLN A 14 -13.13 -11.57 -19.72
N ASP A 15 -12.41 -10.44 -19.76
CA ASP A 15 -11.04 -10.38 -20.26
C ASP A 15 -10.08 -11.26 -19.44
N ALA A 16 -10.20 -11.21 -18.11
CA ALA A 16 -9.42 -12.04 -17.18
C ALA A 16 -9.69 -13.55 -17.34
N VAL A 17 -10.91 -13.94 -17.74
CA VAL A 17 -11.22 -15.34 -18.09
C VAL A 17 -10.67 -15.70 -19.47
N SER A 18 -10.83 -14.80 -20.46
CA SER A 18 -10.38 -15.04 -21.83
C SER A 18 -8.87 -15.12 -21.98
N SER A 19 -8.13 -14.42 -21.14
CA SER A 19 -6.67 -14.50 -21.02
C SER A 19 -6.18 -15.75 -20.29
N GLY A 20 -7.10 -16.57 -19.74
CA GLY A 20 -6.77 -17.78 -19.01
C GLY A 20 -6.29 -17.56 -17.58
N ALA A 21 -6.35 -16.33 -17.06
CA ALA A 21 -5.95 -16.03 -15.67
C ALA A 21 -6.92 -16.66 -14.65
N PHE A 22 -8.20 -16.83 -15.02
CA PHE A 22 -9.22 -17.47 -14.19
C PHE A 22 -10.11 -18.43 -14.99
N ALA A 23 -10.59 -19.48 -14.32
CA ALA A 23 -11.44 -20.50 -14.94
C ALA A 23 -12.85 -19.97 -15.29
N ASP A 24 -13.40 -19.07 -14.49
CA ASP A 24 -14.68 -18.43 -14.72
C ASP A 24 -14.75 -17.03 -14.08
N LYS A 25 -15.78 -16.24 -14.46
CA LYS A 25 -15.98 -14.88 -13.92
C LYS A 25 -16.16 -14.86 -12.40
N LYS A 26 -16.71 -15.94 -11.84
CA LYS A 26 -16.99 -16.04 -10.41
C LYS A 26 -15.70 -16.20 -9.61
N ALA A 27 -14.76 -17.01 -10.10
CA ALA A 27 -13.44 -17.19 -9.52
C ALA A 27 -12.66 -15.88 -9.54
N ALA A 28 -12.70 -15.15 -10.66
CA ALA A 28 -12.10 -13.82 -10.77
C ALA A 28 -12.71 -12.83 -9.75
N LEU A 29 -14.04 -12.81 -9.61
CA LEU A 29 -14.73 -11.95 -8.64
C LEU A 29 -14.39 -12.31 -7.18
N VAL A 30 -14.37 -13.60 -6.85
CA VAL A 30 -14.02 -14.08 -5.50
C VAL A 30 -12.58 -13.69 -5.16
N HIS A 31 -11.65 -13.82 -6.12
CA HIS A 31 -10.27 -13.41 -5.94
C HIS A 31 -10.15 -11.89 -5.67
N ALA A 32 -10.85 -11.06 -6.45
CA ALA A 32 -10.87 -9.61 -6.25
C ALA A 32 -11.42 -9.21 -4.86
N LEU A 33 -12.49 -9.87 -4.40
CA LEU A 33 -13.05 -9.64 -3.07
C LEU A 33 -12.10 -10.08 -1.95
N MET A 34 -11.35 -11.18 -2.14
CA MET A 34 -10.33 -11.60 -1.17
C MET A 34 -9.18 -10.61 -1.08
N LEU A 35 -8.71 -10.05 -2.21
CA LEU A 35 -7.70 -9.00 -2.22
C LEU A 35 -8.19 -7.76 -1.47
N LEU A 36 -9.40 -7.28 -1.76
CA LEU A 36 -9.98 -6.14 -1.05
C LEU A 36 -10.06 -6.39 0.46
N LYS A 37 -10.47 -7.59 0.87
CA LYS A 37 -10.51 -7.97 2.28
C LYS A 37 -9.12 -7.97 2.92
N ALA A 38 -8.10 -8.47 2.21
CA ALA A 38 -6.73 -8.46 2.69
C ALA A 38 -6.17 -7.03 2.81
N GLU A 39 -6.48 -6.15 1.85
CA GLU A 39 -6.11 -4.73 1.89
C GLU A 39 -6.79 -4.01 3.06
N GLN A 40 -8.09 -4.24 3.27
CA GLN A 40 -8.83 -3.68 4.41
C GLN A 40 -8.27 -4.16 5.76
N GLN A 41 -7.78 -5.39 5.83
CA GLN A 41 -7.11 -5.92 7.03
C GLN A 41 -5.68 -5.38 7.19
N SER A 42 -5.03 -5.02 6.08
CA SER A 42 -3.65 -4.54 6.05
C SER A 42 -3.54 -3.01 6.17
N ALA A 43 -4.66 -2.28 6.07
CA ALA A 43 -4.70 -0.86 6.40
C ALA A 43 -4.17 -0.67 7.83
N PRO A 44 -3.13 0.16 8.06
CA PRO A 44 -2.50 0.29 9.36
C PRO A 44 -3.45 0.98 10.34
N SER A 45 -4.28 0.21 11.03
CA SER A 45 -5.28 0.74 11.97
C SER A 45 -4.68 1.22 13.30
N LYS A 46 -3.37 1.06 13.55
CA LYS A 46 -2.72 1.39 14.85
C LYS A 46 -1.22 1.74 14.77
N ARG A 47 -0.73 2.38 13.70
CA ARG A 47 0.73 2.66 13.57
C ARG A 47 1.15 4.13 13.46
N SER A 48 0.23 5.03 13.10
CA SER A 48 0.57 6.46 12.95
C SER A 48 0.91 7.13 14.27
N GLU A 49 0.14 6.88 15.33
CA GLU A 49 0.39 7.46 16.66
C GLU A 49 1.65 6.90 17.32
N ASP A 50 1.92 5.60 17.14
CA ASP A 50 3.10 4.93 17.72
C ASP A 50 4.40 5.38 17.03
N LEU A 51 4.34 5.70 15.74
CA LEU A 51 5.49 6.23 15.00
C LEU A 51 5.74 7.71 15.34
N ALA A 52 4.67 8.50 15.49
CA ALA A 52 4.78 9.89 15.96
C ALA A 52 5.29 9.98 17.41
N ALA A 53 4.90 9.04 18.28
CA ALA A 53 5.43 8.95 19.64
C ALA A 53 6.93 8.60 19.63
N LYS A 54 7.34 7.58 18.87
CA LYS A 54 8.76 7.20 18.74
C LYS A 54 9.63 8.31 18.16
N PHE A 55 9.11 9.08 17.21
CA PHE A 55 9.84 10.23 16.66
C PHE A 55 10.02 11.34 17.70
N ARG A 56 8.99 11.62 18.51
CA ARG A 56 9.10 12.60 19.60
C ARG A 56 10.12 12.17 20.66
N ASP A 57 10.11 10.91 21.07
CA ASP A 57 11.09 10.37 22.02
C ASP A 57 12.52 10.43 21.48
N TRP A 58 12.71 10.10 20.20
CA TRP A 58 14.01 10.26 19.53
C TRP A 58 14.46 11.73 19.51
N ALA A 59 13.57 12.65 19.16
CA ALA A 59 13.88 14.08 19.08
C ALA A 59 14.23 14.70 20.43
N VAL A 60 13.65 14.21 21.53
CA VAL A 60 14.00 14.66 22.90
C VAL A 60 15.41 14.23 23.31
N GLY A 61 15.85 13.04 22.89
CA GLY A 61 17.18 12.50 23.19
C GLY A 61 18.27 12.90 22.19
N HIS A 62 17.90 13.41 21.02
CA HIS A 62 18.83 13.81 19.97
C HIS A 62 19.25 15.27 20.17
N SER A 63 20.39 15.50 20.83
CA SER A 63 21.06 16.78 20.71
C SER A 63 21.45 16.98 19.24
N ALA A 64 21.18 18.16 18.69
CA ALA A 64 21.66 18.53 17.37
C ALA A 64 23.19 18.42 17.39
N VAL A 65 23.71 17.28 16.94
CA VAL A 65 25.13 17.14 16.67
C VAL A 65 25.40 18.19 15.60
N ASN A 66 26.27 19.15 15.92
CA ASN A 66 26.76 20.14 14.97
C ASN A 66 27.51 19.39 13.86
N HIS A 67 26.76 18.77 12.95
CA HIS A 67 27.28 18.34 11.68
C HIS A 67 27.55 19.63 10.91
N HIS A 68 28.79 20.11 11.00
CA HIS A 68 29.36 20.88 9.91
C HIS A 68 29.32 19.96 8.70
N VAL A 69 28.27 20.11 7.90
CA VAL A 69 28.33 19.70 6.50
C VAL A 69 29.40 20.60 5.92
N ASP A 70 30.54 20.01 5.58
CA ASP A 70 31.58 20.69 4.84
C ASP A 70 30.97 21.05 3.49
N ASP A 71 30.56 22.32 3.35
CA ASP A 71 29.93 22.87 2.14
C ASP A 71 30.97 23.09 1.03
N SER A 72 32.21 22.63 1.24
CA SER A 72 33.22 22.62 0.18
C SER A 72 32.85 21.59 -0.88
N ARG A 73 32.58 22.11 -2.07
CA ARG A 73 32.26 21.40 -3.31
C ARG A 73 33.39 20.49 -3.83
N GLU A 74 34.45 20.26 -3.04
CA GLU A 74 35.64 19.51 -3.43
C GLU A 74 35.61 18.03 -3.01
N SER A 75 34.70 17.60 -2.12
CA SER A 75 34.63 16.19 -1.66
C SER A 75 34.02 15.20 -2.68
N ILE A 76 33.62 15.66 -3.87
CA ILE A 76 32.92 14.83 -4.88
C ILE A 76 33.79 14.51 -6.10
N TYR A 77 35.09 14.78 -6.05
CA TYR A 77 36.05 14.42 -7.11
C TYR A 77 37.16 13.51 -6.61
#